data_AF-A0A2G1BPD8-F1
#
_entry.id   AF-A0A2G1BPD8-F1
#
_cell.length_a   1.000
_cell.length_b   1.000
_cell.length_c   1.000
_cell.angle_alpha   90.00
_cell.angle_beta   90.00
_cell.angle_gamma   90.00
#
_symmetry.space_group_name_H-M   'P 1'
#
loop_
_entity.id
_entity.type
_entity.pdbx_description
1 polymer ?
#
loop_
_entity_poly.entity_id
_entity_poly.type
_entity_poly.pdbx_seq_one_letter_code
_entity_poly.pdbx_strand_id
1 'polypeptide(L)'
;TALTSRWNRKHVLLSVMGLFVIGNLVAWQAPSFEALIIARILTGLAHGVFFSIGSTIATGLVSKEKGASAIATMFTGLTVA
;
A
#
# COMPACT_ATOMS: atom_id res chain seq x y z
N THR A 1 4.58 9.22 8.36
CA THR A 1 5.92 9.75 7.98
C THR A 1 6.95 9.73 9.09
N ALA A 2 6.56 9.73 10.38
CA ALA A 2 7.52 9.80 11.50
C ALA A 2 8.44 8.56 11.66
N LEU A 3 7.93 7.34 11.47
CA LEU A 3 8.69 6.10 11.75
C LEU A 3 9.61 5.63 10.60
N THR A 4 9.36 6.05 9.36
CA THR A 4 10.09 5.55 8.16
C THR A 4 10.88 6.62 7.42
N SER A 5 11.03 7.81 8.01
CA SER A 5 11.74 8.95 7.39
C SER A 5 13.17 8.66 6.95
N ARG A 6 13.84 7.66 7.53
CA ARG A 6 15.22 7.26 7.20
C ARG A 6 15.31 6.08 6.24
N TRP A 7 14.19 5.43 5.91
CA TRP A 7 14.19 4.24 5.06
C TRP A 7 13.98 4.61 3.60
N ASN A 8 14.68 3.90 2.70
CA ASN A 8 14.45 4.03 1.27
C ASN A 8 12.98 3.67 0.98
N ARG A 9 12.25 4.60 0.37
CA ARG A 9 10.81 4.51 0.08
C ARG A 9 10.42 3.19 -0.62
N LYS A 10 11.31 2.66 -1.47
CA LYS A 10 11.13 1.36 -2.13
C LYS A 10 11.03 0.20 -1.13
N HIS A 11 11.89 0.17 -0.12
CA HIS A 11 11.86 -0.89 0.89
C HIS A 11 10.58 -0.83 1.71
N VAL A 12 10.13 0.36 2.09
CA VAL A 12 8.87 0.52 2.83
C VAL A 12 7.69 0.03 1.98
N LEU A 13 7.65 0.38 0.68
CA LEU A 13 6.62 -0.09 -0.23
C LEU A 13 6.59 -1.62 -0.33
N LEU A 14 7.76 -2.25 -0.47
CA LEU A 14 7.89 -3.71 -0.55
C LEU A 14 7.49 -4.39 0.77
N SER A 15 7.89 -3.85 1.92
CA SER A 15 7.48 -4.38 3.23
C SER A 15 5.97 -4.33 3.42
N VAL A 16 5.33 -3.23 3.02
CA VAL A 16 3.87 -3.06 3.11
C VAL A 16 3.16 -4.04 2.16
N MET A 17 3.70 -4.26 0.95
CA MET A 17 3.18 -5.28 0.04
C MET A 17 3.33 -6.69 0.61
N GLY A 18 4.46 -7.00 1.25
CA GLY A 18 4.66 -8.26 1.96
C GLY A 18 3.63 -8.47 3.08
N LEU A 19 3.39 -7.44 3.89
CA LEU A 19 2.36 -7.45 4.94
C LEU A 19 0.96 -7.67 4.35
N PHE A 20 0.65 -7.04 3.22
CA PHE A 20 -0.61 -7.22 2.53
C PHE A 20 -0.81 -8.67 2.07
N VAL A 21 0.21 -9.28 1.45
CA VAL A 21 0.16 -10.70 1.05
C VAL A 21 -0.04 -11.60 2.27
N ILE A 22 0.75 -11.42 3.33
CA ILE A 22 0.63 -12.21 4.57
C ILE A 22 -0.77 -12.07 5.17
N GLY A 23 -1.31 -10.85 5.24
CA GLY A 23 -2.65 -10.61 5.76
C GLY A 23 -3.74 -11.34 4.95
N ASN A 24 -3.59 -11.45 3.64
CA ASN A 24 -4.51 -12.22 2.81
C ASN A 24 -4.34 -13.74 2.99
N LEU A 25 -3.11 -14.23 3.21
CA LEU A 25 -2.87 -15.64 3.55
C LEU A 25 -3.51 -16.01 4.90
N VAL A 26 -3.41 -15.12 5.89
CA VAL A 26 -4.09 -15.27 7.19
C VAL A 26 -5.61 -15.25 7.00
N ALA A 27 -6.13 -14.36 6.16
CA ALA A 27 -7.56 -14.32 5.85
C ALA A 27 -8.05 -15.61 5.16
N TRP A 28 -7.23 -16.19 4.27
CA TRP A 28 -7.54 -17.46 3.61
C TRP A 28 -7.63 -18.63 4.59
N GLN A 29 -6.75 -18.67 5.60
CA GLN A 29 -6.73 -19.72 6.61
C GLN A 29 -7.63 -19.44 7.84
N ALA A 30 -8.38 -18.33 7.83
CA ALA A 30 -9.09 -17.85 9.01
C ALA A 30 -10.10 -18.89 9.54
N PRO A 31 -9.93 -19.38 10.79
CA PRO A 31 -10.79 -20.42 11.37
C PRO A 31 -12.10 -19.86 11.94
N SER A 32 -12.21 -18.54 12.08
CA SER A 32 -13.36 -17.86 12.65
C SER A 32 -13.57 -16.48 12.02
N PHE A 33 -14.77 -15.93 12.19
CA PHE A 33 -15.11 -14.61 11.68
C PHE A 33 -14.25 -13.50 12.30
N GLU A 34 -13.95 -13.58 13.60
CA GLU A 34 -13.09 -12.60 14.27
C GLU A 34 -11.67 -12.60 13.69
N ALA A 35 -11.09 -13.79 13.44
CA ALA A 35 -9.79 -13.91 12.80
C ALA A 35 -9.79 -13.30 11.39
N LEU A 36 -10.88 -13.49 10.63
CA LEU A 36 -11.05 -12.88 9.32
C LEU A 36 -11.11 -11.34 9.41
N ILE A 37 -11.84 -10.79 10.38
CA ILE A 37 -11.93 -9.33 10.58
C ILE A 37 -10.57 -8.73 10.96
N ILE A 38 -9.80 -9.38 11.83
CA ILE A 38 -8.45 -8.94 12.18
C ILE A 38 -7.55 -8.93 10.93
N ALA A 39 -7.60 -9.98 10.12
CA ALA A 39 -6.85 -10.04 8.86
C ALA A 39 -7.28 -8.93 7.88
N ARG A 40 -8.57 -8.59 7.84
CA ARG A 40 -9.10 -7.47 7.03
C ARG A 40 -8.64 -6.10 7.52
N ILE A 41 -8.59 -5.88 8.83
CA ILE A 41 -8.05 -4.65 9.40
C ILE A 41 -6.58 -4.50 9.04
N LEU A 42 -5.78 -5.56 9.20
CA LEU A 42 -4.36 -5.55 8.84
C LEU A 42 -4.13 -5.24 7.35
N THR A 43 -4.86 -5.93 6.46
CA THR A 43 -4.75 -5.71 5.02
C THR A 43 -5.25 -4.33 4.59
N GLY A 44 -6.30 -3.81 5.21
CA GLY A 44 -6.80 -2.45 4.98
C GLY A 44 -5.81 -1.37 5.40
N LEU A 45 -5.16 -1.53 6.56
CA LEU A 45 -4.11 -0.62 7.02
C LEU A 45 -2.90 -0.63 6.06
N ALA A 46 -2.48 -1.82 5.62
CA ALA A 46 -1.40 -1.96 4.63
C ALA A 46 -1.72 -1.21 3.33
N HIS A 47 -2.97 -1.32 2.84
CA HIS A 47 -3.42 -0.57 1.67
C HIS A 47 -3.29 0.95 1.86
N GLY A 48 -3.75 1.50 2.98
CA GLY A 48 -3.66 2.94 3.25
C GLY A 48 -2.22 3.45 3.23
N VAL A 49 -1.29 2.70 3.83
CA VAL A 49 0.14 3.05 3.81
C VAL A 49 0.73 2.93 2.40
N PHE A 50 0.35 1.91 1.64
CA PHE A 50 0.76 1.74 0.25
C PHE A 50 0.37 2.95 -0.61
N PHE A 51 -0.88 3.44 -0.52
CA PHE A 51 -1.31 4.62 -1.27
C PHE A 51 -0.56 5.90 -0.87
N SER A 52 -0.30 6.09 0.43
CA SER A 52 0.45 7.26 0.92
C SER A 52 1.90 7.28 0.42
N ILE A 53 2.59 6.14 0.46
CA ILE A 53 3.99 6.05 0.04
C ILE A 53 4.08 5.99 -1.49
N GLY A 54 3.21 5.23 -2.14
CA GLY A 54 3.15 5.09 -3.60
C GLY A 54 2.93 6.43 -4.30
N SER A 55 2.01 7.27 -3.81
CA SER A 55 1.82 8.62 -4.36
C SER A 55 3.07 9.51 -4.21
N THR A 56 3.80 9.38 -3.10
CA THR A 56 5.07 10.11 -2.90
C THR A 56 6.16 9.61 -3.87
N ILE A 57 6.25 8.31 -4.10
CA ILE A 57 7.20 7.75 -5.06
C ILE A 57 6.82 8.16 -6.49
N ALA A 58 5.54 8.04 -6.86
CA ALA A 58 5.04 8.38 -8.19
C ALA A 58 5.30 9.84 -8.56
N THR A 59 5.02 10.76 -7.64
CA THR A 59 5.32 12.19 -7.83
C THR A 59 6.81 12.51 -7.86
N GLY A 60 7.65 11.71 -7.20
CA GLY A 60 9.11 11.84 -7.24
C GLY A 60 9.77 11.29 -8.52
N LEU A 61 9.03 10.53 -9.35
CA LEU A 61 9.53 9.95 -10.61
C LEU A 61 9.20 10.80 -11.85
N VAL A 62 8.41 11.86 -11.69
CA VAL A 62 7.96 12.73 -12.77
C VAL A 62 8.37 14.18 -12.53
N SER A 63 8.26 15.03 -13.56
CA SER A 63 8.43 16.48 -13.38
C SER A 63 7.30 17.05 -12.51
N LYS A 64 7.56 18.17 -11.83
CA LYS A 64 6.61 18.79 -10.87
C LYS A 64 5.24 19.05 -11.48
N GLU A 65 5.19 19.44 -12.75
CA GLU A 65 3.92 19.74 -13.45
C GLU A 65 3.07 18.47 -13.69
N LYS A 66 3.70 17.29 -13.65
CA LYS A 66 3.07 16.00 -13.94
C LYS A 66 2.69 15.21 -12.67
N GLY A 67 2.92 15.75 -11.48
CA GLY A 67 2.66 15.05 -10.22
C GLY A 67 1.22 14.56 -10.07
N ALA A 68 0.24 15.42 -10.40
CA ALA A 68 -1.18 15.05 -10.37
C ALA A 68 -1.51 13.93 -11.38
N SER A 69 -0.91 13.95 -12.58
CA SER A 69 -1.09 12.91 -13.60
C SER A 69 -0.46 11.58 -13.18
N ALA A 70 0.69 11.60 -12.49
CA ALA A 70 1.31 10.39 -11.94
C ALA A 70 0.43 9.74 -10.86
N ILE A 71 -0.16 10.54 -9.97
CA ILE A 71 -1.14 10.05 -9.00
C ILE A 71 -2.37 9.48 -9.72
N ALA A 72 -2.93 10.20 -10.69
CA ALA A 72 -4.09 9.74 -11.45
C ALA A 72 -3.83 8.39 -12.13
N THR A 73 -2.66 8.23 -12.77
CA THR A 73 -2.25 6.96 -13.41
C THR A 73 -2.16 5.82 -12.41
N MET A 74 -1.63 6.07 -11.20
CA MET A 74 -1.58 5.09 -10.12
C MET A 74 -2.99 4.64 -9.70
N PHE A 75 -3.96 5.56 -9.63
CA PHE A 75 -5.37 5.23 -9.37
C PHE A 75 -6.05 4.53 -10.55
N THR A 76 -5.72 4.89 -11.80
CA THR A 76 -6.24 4.18 -12.98
C THR A 76 -5.89 2.69 -12.94
N GLY A 77 -4.68 2.34 -12.49
CA GLY A 77 -4.29 0.95 -12.29
C GLY A 77 -5.17 0.18 -11.29
N LEU A 78 -5.77 0.86 -10.31
CA LEU A 78 -6.74 0.27 -9.37
C LEU A 78 -8.11 0.02 -10.01
N THR A 79 -8.52 0.86 -10.97
CA THR A 79 -9.83 0.73 -11.63
C THR A 79 -9.83 -0.34 -12.73
N VAL A 80 -8.67 -0.60 -13.34
CA VAL A 80 -8.51 -1.59 -14.40
C VAL A 80 -8.29 -3.01 -13.86
N ALA A 81 -7.74 -3.14 -12.63
CA ALA A 81 -7.54 -4.42 -11.94
C ALA A 81 -8.84 -5.01 -11.39
#